data_AF-A0A8T6IEK9-F1
#
_entry.id   AF-A0A8T6IEK9-F1
#
_cell.length_a   1.000
_cell.length_b   1.000
_cell.length_c   1.000
_cell.angle_alpha   90.00
_cell.angle_beta   90.00
_cell.angle_gamma   90.00
#
_symmetry.space_group_name_H-M   'P 1'
#
loop_
_entity.id
_entity.type
_entity.pdbx_description
1 polymer ?
#
loop_
_entity_poly.entity_id
_entity_poly.type
_entity_poly.pdbx_seq_one_letter_code
_entity_poly.pdbx_strand_id
1 'polypeptide(L)'
;MDEVPTNAGGSALFANAPHPHAALLLINFILTDGQKILQKFHYGMAWKDYPFKRVYPERGMTVKQYNQSLKKWNKLLRSIGRKG
;
A
#
# COMPACT_ATOMS: atom_id res chain seq x y z
N MET A 1 -16.44 -5.18 -17.21
CA MET A 1 -15.11 -5.47 -16.61
C MET A 1 -15.16 -4.96 -15.19
N ASP A 2 -14.94 -5.84 -14.22
CA ASP A 2 -15.05 -5.49 -12.80
C ASP A 2 -13.79 -4.74 -12.35
N GLU A 3 -13.94 -3.47 -12.00
CA GLU A 3 -12.88 -2.69 -11.37
C GLU A 3 -12.71 -3.15 -9.93
N VAL A 4 -11.49 -3.57 -9.56
CA VAL A 4 -11.20 -4.07 -8.22
C VAL A 4 -10.43 -3.00 -7.45
N PRO A 5 -11.03 -2.37 -6.42
CA PRO A 5 -10.30 -1.46 -5.55
C PRO A 5 -9.19 -2.24 -4.83
N THR A 6 -7.97 -1.69 -4.86
CA THR A 6 -6.77 -2.30 -4.29
C THR A 6 -5.95 -1.21 -3.61
N ASN A 7 -5.16 -1.61 -2.60
CA ASN A 7 -4.17 -0.74 -1.96
C ASN A 7 -2.76 -1.08 -2.43
N ALA A 8 -1.87 -0.09 -2.42
CA ALA A 8 -0.44 -0.32 -2.58
C ALA A 8 0.23 -0.62 -1.22
N GLY A 9 1.05 -1.67 -1.19
CA GLY A 9 2.08 -1.83 -0.15
C GLY A 9 3.31 -0.99 -0.47
N GLY A 10 4.14 -0.71 0.53
CA GLY A 10 5.36 0.06 0.35
C GLY A 10 6.44 -0.28 1.37
N SER A 11 7.68 0.08 1.05
CA SER A 11 8.83 0.01 1.95
C SER A 11 9.42 1.39 2.13
N ALA A 12 9.85 1.72 3.34
CA ALA A 12 10.39 3.03 3.68
C ALA A 12 11.61 2.88 4.58
N LEU A 13 12.51 3.87 4.53
CA LEU A 13 13.70 3.97 5.36
C LEU A 13 13.53 5.11 6.37
N PHE A 14 13.84 4.86 7.64
CA PHE A 14 13.95 5.92 8.63
C PHE A 14 15.18 6.79 8.35
N ALA A 15 15.02 8.12 8.42
CA ALA A 15 16.10 9.06 8.14
C ALA A 15 17.37 8.82 8.99
N ASN A 16 17.19 8.39 10.24
CA ASN A 16 18.26 8.14 11.20
C ASN A 16 18.44 6.65 11.52
N ALA A 17 18.25 5.77 10.53
CA ALA A 17 18.46 4.34 10.74
C ALA A 17 19.92 4.06 11.18
N PRO A 18 20.17 3.19 12.18
CA PRO A 18 21.52 2.90 12.67
C PRO A 18 22.40 2.21 11.61
N HIS A 19 21.79 1.55 10.62
CA HIS A 19 22.45 0.86 9.51
C HIS A 19 21.77 1.20 8.18
N PRO A 20 21.97 2.42 7.63
CA PRO A 20 21.21 2.90 6.48
C PRO A 20 21.48 2.10 5.20
N HIS A 21 22.73 1.67 4.97
CA HIS A 21 23.08 0.87 3.79
C HIS A 21 22.44 -0.52 3.81
N ALA A 22 22.45 -1.21 4.96
CA ALA A 22 21.80 -2.51 5.08
C ALA A 22 20.28 -2.40 4.89
N ALA A 23 19.66 -1.34 5.43
CA ALA A 23 18.24 -1.09 5.24
C ALA A 23 17.89 -0.78 3.77
N LEU A 24 18.75 -0.07 3.03
CA LEU A 24 18.58 0.12 1.59
C LEU A 24 18.67 -1.19 0.81
N LEU A 25 19.62 -2.08 1.14
CA LEU A 25 19.71 -3.39 0.52
C LEU A 25 18.45 -4.24 0.78
N LEU A 26 17.89 -4.16 1.99
CA LEU A 26 16.63 -4.84 2.32
C LEU A 26 15.45 -4.28 1.50
N ILE A 27 15.34 -2.95 1.35
CA ILE A 27 14.31 -2.33 0.50
C ILE A 27 14.46 -2.82 -0.94
N ASN A 28 15.69 -2.80 -1.48
CA ASN A 28 15.96 -3.30 -2.83
C ASN A 28 15.55 -4.77 -2.98
N PHE A 29 15.90 -5.62 -2.00
CA PHE A 29 15.49 -7.02 -1.99
C PHE A 29 13.96 -7.18 -2.00
N ILE A 30 13.23 -6.47 -1.12
CA ILE A 30 11.76 -6.54 -1.05
C ILE A 30 11.11 -6.16 -2.39
N LEU A 31 11.65 -5.15 -3.08
CA LEU A 31 11.13 -4.67 -4.37
C LEU A 31 11.52 -5.56 -5.56
N THR A 32 12.53 -6.42 -5.41
CA THR A 32 13.06 -7.28 -6.47
C THR A 32 12.84 -8.77 -6.12
N ASP A 33 13.88 -9.48 -5.68
CA ASP A 33 13.83 -10.93 -5.46
C ASP A 33 12.84 -11.35 -4.36
N GLY A 34 12.66 -10.50 -3.35
CA GLY A 34 11.70 -10.70 -2.27
C GLY A 34 10.25 -10.77 -2.74
N GLN A 35 9.92 -10.19 -3.90
CA GLN A 35 8.59 -10.31 -4.50
C GLN A 35 8.20 -11.79 -4.70
N LYS A 36 9.12 -12.67 -5.12
CA LYS A 36 8.83 -14.11 -5.31
C LYS A 36 8.40 -14.78 -4.00
N ILE A 37 8.96 -14.33 -2.87
CA ILE A 37 8.58 -14.82 -1.54
C ILE A 37 7.18 -14.31 -1.19
N LEU A 38 6.93 -13.01 -1.35
CA LEU A 38 5.63 -12.39 -1.11
C LEU A 38 4.51 -13.07 -1.92
N GLN A 39 4.79 -13.42 -3.17
CA GLN A 39 3.85 -14.16 -4.02
C GLN A 39 3.47 -15.53 -3.44
N LYS A 40 4.41 -16.28 -2.86
CA LYS A 40 4.13 -17.58 -2.23
C LYS A 40 3.14 -17.47 -1.08
N PHE A 41 3.12 -16.33 -0.40
CA PHE A 41 2.19 -16.01 0.68
C PHE A 41 0.96 -15.22 0.22
N HIS A 42 0.67 -15.20 -1.09
CA HIS A 42 -0.49 -14.54 -1.69
C HIS A 42 -0.55 -13.01 -1.52
N TYR A 43 0.59 -12.36 -1.24
CA TYR A 43 0.65 -10.90 -1.29
C TYR A 43 0.55 -10.40 -2.73
N GLY A 44 -0.08 -9.24 -2.89
CA GLY A 44 -0.20 -8.55 -4.17
C GLY A 44 1.16 -8.15 -4.71
N MET A 45 1.36 -8.37 -6.01
CA MET A 45 2.63 -8.12 -6.68
C MET A 45 2.50 -6.88 -7.55
N ALA A 46 3.45 -5.95 -7.45
CA ALA A 46 3.36 -4.69 -8.19
C ALA A 46 3.41 -4.90 -9.71
N TRP A 47 4.32 -5.76 -10.18
CA TRP A 47 4.63 -6.00 -11.60
C TRP A 47 3.73 -7.05 -12.28
N LYS A 48 2.89 -7.77 -11.54
CA LYS A 48 2.05 -8.83 -12.10
C LYS A 48 0.79 -8.26 -12.74
N ASP A 49 0.47 -8.72 -13.93
CA ASP A 49 -0.83 -8.49 -14.55
C ASP A 49 -1.86 -9.45 -13.99
N TYR A 50 -3.02 -8.90 -13.64
CA TYR A 50 -4.16 -9.63 -13.12
C TYR A 50 -5.28 -9.61 -14.18
N PRO A 51 -6.16 -10.62 -14.22
CA PRO A 51 -7.27 -10.68 -15.18
C PRO A 51 -8.35 -9.60 -14.95
N PHE A 52 -8.18 -8.76 -13.91
CA PHE A 52 -9.06 -7.66 -13.55
C PHE A 52 -8.28 -6.35 -13.45
N LYS A 53 -8.99 -5.23 -13.68
CA LYS A 53 -8.40 -3.90 -13.60
C LYS A 53 -8.29 -3.47 -12.13
N ARG A 54 -7.05 -3.33 -11.65
CA ARG A 54 -6.77 -2.76 -10.32
C ARG A 54 -6.99 -1.25 -10.33
N VAL A 55 -7.82 -0.77 -9.42
CA VAL A 55 -8.01 0.66 -9.17
C VAL A 55 -7.43 0.99 -7.81
N TYR A 56 -6.54 1.98 -7.77
CA TYR A 56 -5.92 2.48 -6.55
C TYR A 56 -6.60 3.79 -6.19
N PRO A 57 -7.50 3.83 -5.20
CA PRO A 57 -8.23 5.05 -4.84
C PRO A 57 -7.31 6.22 -4.46
N GLU A 58 -6.11 5.91 -3.98
CA GLU A 58 -5.07 6.86 -3.60
C GLU A 58 -4.23 7.39 -4.78
N ARG A 59 -4.40 6.83 -5.99
CA ARG A 59 -3.54 7.17 -7.14
C ARG A 59 -3.64 8.67 -7.48
N GLY A 60 -2.48 9.33 -7.53
CA GLY A 60 -2.39 10.77 -7.80
C GLY A 60 -2.64 11.66 -6.58
N MET A 61 -2.93 11.09 -5.41
CA MET A 61 -3.03 11.87 -4.17
C MET A 61 -1.64 12.16 -3.60
N THR A 62 -1.47 13.38 -3.07
CA THR A 62 -0.40 13.68 -2.12
C THR A 62 -0.68 13.01 -0.78
N VAL A 63 0.36 12.80 0.04
CA VAL A 63 0.21 12.28 1.41
C VAL A 63 -0.78 13.11 2.24
N LYS A 64 -0.78 14.44 2.06
CA LYS A 64 -1.72 15.33 2.75
C LYS A 64 -3.18 15.06 2.34
N GLN A 65 -3.44 14.92 1.04
CA GLN A 65 -4.77 14.60 0.52
C GLN A 65 -5.24 13.22 0.97
N TYR A 66 -4.37 12.21 0.91
CA TYR A 66 -4.67 10.87 1.41
C TYR A 66 -5.07 10.91 2.90
N ASN A 67 -4.29 11.59 3.74
CA ASN A 67 -4.59 11.73 5.17
C ASN A 67 -5.92 12.45 5.43
N GLN A 68 -6.27 13.47 4.64
CA GLN A 68 -7.54 14.17 4.75
C GLN A 68 -8.72 13.27 4.36
N SER A 69 -8.59 12.51 3.26
CA SER A 69 -9.56 11.51 2.83
C SER A 69 -9.77 10.44 3.90
N LEU A 70 -8.68 9.91 4.47
CA LEU A 70 -8.73 8.93 5.55
C LEU A 70 -9.48 9.45 6.79
N LYS A 71 -9.24 10.71 7.20
CA LYS A 71 -9.98 11.35 8.30
C LYS A 71 -11.48 11.44 8.01
N LYS A 72 -11.86 11.81 6.79
CA LYS A 72 -13.27 11.89 6.36
C LYS A 72 -13.94 10.52 6.42
N TRP A 73 -13.29 9.49 5.86
CA TRP A 73 -13.80 8.11 5.87
C TRP A 73 -13.96 7.56 7.28
N ASN A 74 -12.96 7.77 8.15
CA ASN A 74 -13.04 7.36 9.55
C ASN A 74 -14.21 8.02 10.31
N LYS A 75 -14.47 9.32 10.06
CA LYS A 75 -15.61 10.02 10.66
C LYS A 75 -16.94 9.43 10.18
N LEU A 76 -17.05 9.16 8.88
CA LEU A 76 -18.26 8.56 8.30
C LEU A 76 -18.52 7.16 8.88
N LEU A 77 -17.51 6.29 8.89
CA LEU A 77 -17.61 4.94 9.42
C LEU A 77 -18.10 4.93 10.88
N ARG A 78 -17.53 5.81 11.72
CA ARG A 78 -17.98 6.00 13.11
C ARG A 78 -19.41 6.50 13.22
N SER A 79 -19.87 7.35 12.29
CA SER A 79 -21.24 7.87 12.31
C SER A 79 -22.29 6.82 11.94
N ILE A 80 -21.92 5.88 11.08
CA ILE A 80 -22.78 4.75 10.70
C ILE A 80 -22.84 3.74 11.85
N GLY A 81 -21.68 3.36 12.40
CA GLY A 81 -21.60 2.36 13.48
C GLY A 81 -22.17 2.80 14.83
N ARG A 82 -22.37 4.11 15.06
CA ARG A 82 -23.02 4.65 16.28
C ARG A 82 -24.54 4.75 16.20
N LYS A 83 -25.15 4.43 15.04
CA LYS A 83 -26.61 4.37 14.87
C LYS A 83 -27.17 2.95 15.06
N GLY A 84 -26.39 2.03 15.62
CA GLY A 84 -26.83 0.70 16.09
C GLY A 84 -26.74 0.62 17.60
#